data_AF-A0A223KNH4-F1
#
_entry.id   AF-A0A223KNH4-F1
#
_cell.length_a   1.000
_cell.length_b   1.000
_cell.length_c   1.000
_cell.angle_alpha   90.00
_cell.angle_beta   90.00
_cell.angle_gamma   90.00
#
_symmetry.space_group_name_H-M   'P 1'
#
loop_
_entity.id
_entity.type
_entity.pdbx_description
1 polymer ?
#
loop_
_entity_poly.entity_id
_entity_poly.type
_entity_poly.pdbx_seq_one_letter_code
_entity_poly.pdbx_strand_id
1 'polypeptide(L)'
;MCARFSCPLVQASIVNVFVPSAGGQWQVQGPIMIDAAQTLGIPVSVAINSVSIGDIVTNLMQPFFVLPALGLSGLSLKDIWGYCLVSMIILFIISTIGVTFIPMLF
;
A
#
# COMPACT_ATOMS: atom_id res chain seq x y z
N MET A 1 9.78 -18.92 1.24
CA MET A 1 10.58 -17.67 1.27
C MET A 1 9.85 -16.53 0.56
N CYS A 2 9.46 -16.66 -0.71
CA CYS A 2 8.80 -15.61 -1.50
C CYS A 2 7.57 -14.95 -0.82
N ALA A 3 6.68 -15.77 -0.24
CA ALA A 3 5.45 -15.26 0.39
C ALA A 3 5.71 -14.41 1.65
N ARG A 4 6.90 -14.51 2.27
CA ARG A 4 7.21 -13.74 3.49
C ARG A 4 7.31 -12.24 3.22
N PHE A 5 7.74 -11.85 2.01
CA PHE A 5 7.90 -10.43 1.65
C PHE A 5 6.59 -9.78 1.21
N SER A 6 5.66 -10.52 0.60
CA SER A 6 4.39 -9.97 0.10
C SER A 6 3.29 -9.86 1.18
N CYS A 7 3.36 -10.62 2.27
CA CYS A 7 2.34 -10.60 3.33
C CYS A 7 2.12 -9.21 3.97
N PRO A 8 3.16 -8.42 4.31
CA PRO A 8 2.98 -7.08 4.87
C PRO A 8 2.23 -6.13 3.93
N LEU A 9 2.45 -6.24 2.61
CA LEU A 9 1.74 -5.45 1.61
C LEU A 9 0.25 -5.77 1.62
N VAL A 10 -0.11 -7.06 1.56
CA VAL A 10 -1.52 -7.49 1.53
C VAL A 10 -2.24 -7.07 2.82
N GLN A 11 -1.59 -7.24 3.97
CA GLN A 11 -2.16 -6.86 5.26
C GLN A 11 -2.35 -5.34 5.36
N ALA A 12 -1.35 -4.56 4.95
CA ALA A 12 -1.43 -3.10 4.96
C ALA A 12 -2.51 -2.59 4.00
N SER A 13 -2.64 -3.19 2.81
CA SER A 13 -3.68 -2.87 1.84
C SER A 13 -5.08 -3.11 2.39
N ILE A 14 -5.30 -4.21 3.12
CA ILE A 14 -6.60 -4.50 3.75
C ILE A 14 -6.91 -3.47 4.84
N VAL A 15 -5.96 -3.12 5.69
CA VAL A 15 -6.26 -2.16 6.77
C VAL A 15 -6.47 -0.75 6.23
N ASN A 16 -5.74 -0.34 5.20
CA ASN A 16 -5.88 0.98 4.62
C ASN A 16 -7.29 1.24 4.04
N VAL A 17 -8.04 0.20 3.64
CA VAL A 17 -9.46 0.30 3.25
C VAL A 17 -10.31 0.90 4.37
N PHE A 18 -9.98 0.58 5.63
CA PHE A 18 -10.71 1.04 6.82
C PHE A 18 -10.11 2.30 7.45
N VAL A 19 -8.79 2.46 7.37
CA VAL A 19 -8.05 3.57 7.99
C VAL A 19 -7.15 4.20 6.92
N PRO A 20 -7.69 5.12 6.08
CA PRO A 20 -6.97 5.73 4.96
C PRO A 20 -6.04 6.86 5.42
N SER A 21 -5.05 6.51 6.24
CA SER A 21 -4.10 7.46 6.83
C SER A 21 -2.77 6.77 7.10
N ALA A 22 -1.76 7.10 6.30
CA ALA A 22 -0.42 6.54 6.43
C ALA A 22 0.13 6.68 7.87
N GLY A 23 -0.06 7.84 8.51
CA GLY A 23 0.42 8.08 9.88
C GLY A 23 -0.35 7.29 10.94
N GLY A 24 -1.69 7.28 10.86
CA GLY A 24 -2.54 6.55 11.81
C GLY A 24 -2.38 5.04 11.68
N GLN A 25 -2.27 4.55 10.45
CA GLN A 25 -2.00 3.15 10.16
C GLN A 25 -0.64 2.72 10.71
N TRP A 26 0.40 3.53 10.47
CA TRP A 26 1.77 3.25 10.91
C TRP A 26 1.90 3.22 12.43
N GLN A 27 1.21 4.10 13.16
CA GLN A 27 1.24 4.09 14.63
C GLN A 27 0.76 2.76 15.23
N VAL A 28 -0.22 2.12 14.60
CA VAL A 28 -0.80 0.87 15.11
C VAL A 28 -0.06 -0.36 14.57
N GLN A 29 0.25 -0.39 13.27
CA GLN A 29 0.84 -1.57 12.62
C GLN A 29 2.36 -1.59 12.62
N GLY A 30 3.01 -0.42 12.65
CA GLY A 30 4.47 -0.30 12.52
C GLY A 30 5.23 -1.15 13.54
N PRO A 31 4.98 -1.01 14.86
CA PRO A 31 5.66 -1.79 15.88
C PRO A 31 5.47 -3.32 15.69
N ILE A 32 4.24 -3.74 15.43
CA ILE A 32 3.88 -5.16 15.23
C ILE A 32 4.61 -5.72 14.00
N MET A 33 4.70 -4.93 12.93
CA MET A 33 5.37 -5.34 11.70
C MET A 33 6.88 -5.46 11.87
N ILE A 34 7.50 -4.57 12.64
CA ILE A 34 8.94 -4.62 12.94
C ILE A 34 9.27 -5.88 13.75
N ASP A 35 8.51 -6.16 14.79
CA ASP A 35 8.71 -7.35 15.63
C ASP A 35 8.51 -8.65 14.82
N ALA A 36 7.49 -8.68 13.96
CA ALA A 36 7.24 -9.80 13.06
C ALA A 36 8.38 -9.99 12.05
N ALA A 37 8.90 -8.91 11.47
CA ALA A 37 10.00 -8.95 10.54
C ALA A 37 11.27 -9.52 11.19
N GLN A 38 11.61 -9.07 12.40
CA GLN A 38 12.73 -9.59 13.16
C GLN A 38 12.58 -11.08 13.48
N THR A 39 11.40 -11.50 13.91
CA THR A 39 11.09 -12.91 14.23
C THR A 39 11.20 -13.82 13.01
N LEU A 40 10.80 -13.32 11.84
CA LEU A 40 10.80 -14.08 10.58
C LEU A 40 12.14 -14.00 9.81
N GLY A 41 13.12 -13.26 10.33
CA GLY A 41 14.41 -13.02 9.67
C GLY A 41 14.28 -12.20 8.38
N ILE A 42 13.25 -11.36 8.27
CA ILE A 42 13.03 -10.46 7.13
C ILE A 42 13.75 -9.15 7.44
N PRO A 43 14.51 -8.56 6.48
CA PRO A 43 15.08 -7.23 6.67
C PRO A 43 13.97 -6.23 7.01
N VAL A 44 14.12 -5.51 8.13
CA VAL A 44 13.09 -4.57 8.59
C VAL A 44 12.73 -3.57 7.49
N SER A 45 13.73 -3.06 6.76
CA SER A 45 13.52 -2.17 5.62
C SER A 45 12.56 -2.74 4.56
N VAL A 46 12.64 -4.04 4.25
CA VAL A 46 11.73 -4.69 3.29
C VAL A 46 10.31 -4.74 3.86
N ALA A 47 10.15 -5.08 5.14
CA ALA A 47 8.84 -5.11 5.78
C ALA A 47 8.18 -3.71 5.82
N ILE A 48 8.93 -2.68 6.19
CA ILE A 48 8.45 -1.28 6.21
C ILE A 48 8.02 -0.83 4.81
N ASN A 49 8.87 -1.02 3.80
CA ASN A 49 8.55 -0.64 2.43
C ASN A 49 7.33 -1.39 1.91
N SER A 50 7.18 -2.67 2.25
CA SER A 50 6.03 -3.48 1.85
C SER A 50 4.72 -2.93 2.43
N VAL A 51 4.73 -2.49 3.69
CA VAL A 51 3.58 -1.81 4.33
C VAL A 51 3.27 -0.49 3.63
N SER A 52 4.29 0.35 3.40
CA SER A 52 4.11 1.65 2.74
C SER A 52 3.56 1.51 1.33
N ILE A 53 4.03 0.53 0.56
CA ILE A 53 3.51 0.25 -0.79
C ILE A 53 2.06 -0.22 -0.71
N GLY A 54 1.71 -1.08 0.26
CA GLY A 54 0.35 -1.54 0.47
C GLY A 54 -0.64 -0.41 0.76
N ASP A 55 -0.22 0.58 1.56
CA ASP A 55 -0.97 1.82 1.85
C ASP A 55 -1.13 2.69 0.59
N ILE A 56 -0.02 3.02 -0.09
CA ILE A 56 -0.03 3.90 -1.28
C ILE A 56 -0.93 3.34 -2.38
N VAL A 57 -0.86 2.03 -2.64
CA VAL A 57 -1.64 1.40 -3.71
C VAL A 57 -3.14 1.50 -3.41
N THR A 58 -3.59 1.15 -2.21
CA THR A 58 -5.04 1.17 -1.90
C THR A 58 -5.58 2.57 -1.61
N ASN A 59 -4.72 3.55 -1.36
CA ASN A 59 -5.12 4.97 -1.32
C ASN A 59 -5.71 5.47 -2.64
N LEU A 60 -5.47 4.78 -3.77
CA LEU A 60 -6.15 5.08 -5.03
C LEU A 60 -7.65 4.75 -5.00
N MET A 61 -8.11 3.86 -4.13
CA MET A 61 -9.52 3.61 -3.94
C MET A 61 -10.24 4.86 -3.39
N GLN A 62 -9.54 5.68 -2.61
CA GLN A 62 -10.03 6.89 -1.97
C GLN A 62 -9.11 8.07 -2.29
N PRO A 63 -9.16 8.61 -3.52
CA PRO A 63 -8.17 9.56 -4.01
C PRO A 63 -8.41 10.98 -3.46
N PHE A 64 -8.32 11.15 -2.14
CA PHE A 64 -8.54 12.44 -1.47
C PHE A 64 -7.53 13.50 -1.91
N PHE A 65 -6.32 13.07 -2.29
CA PHE A 65 -5.29 13.94 -2.85
C PHE A 65 -5.71 14.62 -4.17
N VAL A 66 -6.69 14.07 -4.88
CA VAL A 66 -7.14 14.56 -6.19
C VAL A 66 -8.27 15.59 -6.07
N LEU A 67 -8.94 15.69 -4.91
CA LEU A 67 -10.06 16.60 -4.72
C LEU A 67 -9.78 18.07 -5.11
N PRO A 68 -8.60 18.66 -4.80
CA PRO A 68 -8.31 20.03 -5.22
C PRO A 68 -8.23 20.19 -6.75
N ALA A 69 -7.61 19.22 -7.45
CA ALA A 69 -7.48 19.24 -8.90
C ALA A 69 -8.85 19.06 -9.59
N LEU A 70 -9.72 18.23 -9.03
CA LEU A 70 -11.10 18.07 -9.51
C LEU A 70 -11.87 19.38 -9.43
N GLY A 71 -11.76 20.11 -8.32
CA GLY A 71 -12.39 21.42 -8.13
C GLY A 71 -11.96 22.44 -9.19
N LEU A 72 -10.70 22.41 -9.62
CA LEU A 72 -10.19 23.30 -10.69
C LEU A 72 -10.68 22.89 -12.09
N SER A 73 -10.83 21.58 -12.33
CA SER A 73 -11.27 21.04 -13.63
C SER A 73 -12.79 21.00 -13.82
N GLY A 74 -13.58 21.28 -12.77
CA GLY A 74 -15.04 21.15 -12.80
C GLY A 74 -15.52 19.70 -12.86
N LEU A 75 -14.64 18.73 -12.63
CA LEU A 75 -14.97 17.31 -12.58
C LEU A 75 -15.43 16.89 -11.19
N SER A 76 -16.27 15.86 -11.15
CA SER A 76 -16.68 15.20 -9.92
C SER A 76 -15.80 13.97 -9.64
N LEU A 77 -15.73 13.55 -8.37
CA LEU A 77 -14.98 12.34 -7.97
C LEU A 77 -15.42 11.08 -8.77
N LYS A 78 -16.72 10.96 -9.03
CA LYS A 78 -17.31 9.87 -9.82
C LYS A 78 -16.72 9.75 -11.24
N ASP A 79 -16.24 10.86 -11.82
CA ASP A 79 -15.76 10.89 -13.20
C ASP A 79 -14.38 10.22 -13.32
N ILE A 80 -13.61 10.19 -12.23
CA ILE A 80 -12.26 9.63 -12.19
C ILE A 80 -12.17 8.31 -11.42
N TRP A 81 -13.15 8.01 -10.57
CA TRP A 81 -13.05 6.91 -9.59
C TRP A 81 -12.79 5.55 -10.25
N GLY A 82 -13.39 5.31 -11.43
CA GLY A 82 -13.14 4.09 -12.21
C GLY A 82 -11.68 3.95 -12.67
N TYR A 83 -11.06 5.05 -13.12
CA TYR A 83 -9.64 5.05 -13.50
C TYR A 83 -8.74 4.79 -12.29
N CYS A 84 -9.09 5.35 -11.13
CA CYS A 84 -8.34 5.12 -9.91
C CYS A 84 -8.41 3.64 -9.46
N LEU A 85 -9.59 3.01 -9.54
CA LEU A 85 -9.74 1.59 -9.22
C LEU A 85 -8.97 0.66 -10.17
N VAL A 86 -9.01 0.93 -11.49
CA VAL A 86 -8.23 0.16 -12.46
C VAL A 86 -6.74 0.32 -12.20
N SER A 87 -6.30 1.56 -11.95
CA SER A 87 -4.90 1.87 -11.61
C SER A 87 -4.47 1.18 -10.31
N MET A 88 -5.35 1.14 -9.31
CA MET A 88 -5.11 0.43 -8.05
C MET A 88 -4.84 -1.06 -8.32
N ILE A 89 -5.69 -1.73 -9.10
CA ILE A 89 -5.52 -3.17 -9.39
C ILE A 89 -4.19 -3.43 -10.12
N ILE A 90 -3.89 -2.63 -11.14
CA ILE A 90 -2.64 -2.74 -11.90
C ILE A 90 -1.43 -2.55 -10.98
N LEU A 91 -1.43 -1.48 -10.19
CA LEU A 91 -0.35 -1.18 -9.26
C LEU A 91 -0.24 -2.21 -8.14
N PHE A 92 -1.34 -2.80 -7.70
CA PHE A 92 -1.34 -3.88 -6.70
C PHE A 92 -0.64 -5.12 -7.24
N ILE A 93 -0.92 -5.51 -8.49
CA ILE A 93 -0.26 -6.65 -9.13
C ILE A 93 1.24 -6.36 -9.31
N ILE A 94 1.58 -5.21 -9.89
CA ILE A 94 2.99 -4.81 -10.13
C ILE A 94 3.75 -4.75 -8.82
N SER A 95 3.18 -4.12 -7.80
CA SER A 95 3.79 -3.98 -6.48
C SER A 95 3.97 -5.33 -5.78
N THR A 96 2.97 -6.22 -5.88
CA THR A 96 3.07 -7.58 -5.31
C THR A 96 4.22 -8.35 -5.95
N ILE A 97 4.36 -8.28 -7.28
CA ILE A 97 5.47 -8.90 -8.01
C ILE A 97 6.79 -8.25 -7.56
N GLY A 98 6.89 -6.92 -7.57
CA GLY A 98 8.09 -6.18 -7.17
C GLY A 98 8.55 -6.52 -5.76
N VAL A 99 7.67 -6.43 -4.77
CA VAL A 99 7.96 -6.74 -3.36
C VAL A 99 8.31 -8.22 -3.16
N THR A 100 7.78 -9.12 -3.98
CA THR A 100 8.14 -10.54 -3.91
C THR A 100 9.54 -10.78 -4.46
N PHE A 101 9.87 -10.27 -5.64
CA PHE A 101 11.08 -10.64 -6.37
C PHE A 101 12.29 -9.73 -6.13
N ILE A 102 12.08 -8.43 -5.93
CA ILE A 102 13.18 -7.47 -5.75
C ILE A 102 14.01 -7.82 -4.50
N PRO A 103 13.42 -8.12 -3.32
CA PRO A 103 14.19 -8.53 -2.14
C PRO A 103 14.91 -9.87 -2.26
N MET A 104 14.66 -10.66 -3.30
CA MET A 104 15.39 -11.90 -3.55
C MET A 104 16.66 -11.68 -4.39
N LEU A 105 16.85 -10.48 -4.96
CA LEU A 105 18.00 -10.15 -5.80
C LEU A 105 19.21 -9.65 -4.99
N PHE A 106 19.05 -9.38 -3.70
CA PHE A 106 20.07 -8.87 -2.77
C PHE A 106 19.93 -9.53 -1.40
#